data_AF-A0A539D4Q7-F1
#
_entry.id   AF-A0A539D4Q7-F1
#
_cell.length_a   1.000
_cell.length_b   1.000
_cell.length_c   1.000
_cell.angle_alpha   90.00
_cell.angle_beta   90.00
_cell.angle_gamma   90.00
#
_symmetry.space_group_name_H-M   'P 1'
#
loop_
_entity.id
_entity.type
_entity.pdbx_description
1 polymer ?
#
loop_
_entity_poly.entity_id
_entity_poly.type
_entity_poly.pdbx_seq_one_letter_code
_entity_poly.pdbx_strand_id
1 'polypeptide(L)'
;MSLKEKLFSYDGRLRRLDWWLLTIAVSVVYVLIVTVLYMVLPASVGFLPGPKFGDPINELLTGMVIHAPLLFIHCALAAKRAHDRDKSARLVILLVLATTFASYLPDDGFASLGRLADQGAIWAWPLLLAGALNIAASLYLLITLGFQDGTPGPNRFGPSPKAAEQPAFSEPGETP
;
A
#
# COMPACT_ATOMS: atom_id res chain seq x y z
N MET A 1 16.57 12.45 5.87
CA MET A 1 16.24 11.62 4.68
C MET A 1 15.48 12.47 3.67
N SER A 2 15.98 12.53 2.45
CA SER A 2 15.39 13.25 1.32
C SER A 2 14.09 12.58 0.81
N LEU A 3 13.30 13.29 0.01
CA LEU A 3 12.09 12.75 -0.61
C LEU A 3 12.41 11.58 -1.56
N LYS A 4 13.51 11.65 -2.31
CA LYS A 4 13.96 10.58 -3.21
C LYS A 4 14.19 9.28 -2.44
N GLU A 5 14.91 9.35 -1.32
CA GLU A 5 15.16 8.20 -0.45
C GLU A 5 13.85 7.67 0.16
N LYS A 6 12.90 8.55 0.49
CA LYS A 6 11.57 8.16 0.99
C LYS A 6 10.78 7.36 -0.04
N LEU A 7 10.81 7.75 -1.31
CA LEU A 7 9.97 7.14 -2.34
C LEU A 7 10.64 5.94 -3.03
N PHE A 8 11.97 5.97 -3.22
CA PHE A 8 12.66 5.05 -4.12
C PHE A 8 13.71 4.13 -3.47
N SER A 9 13.83 4.14 -2.14
CA SER A 9 14.69 3.21 -1.40
C SER A 9 13.90 2.40 -0.37
N TYR A 10 14.34 1.18 -0.08
CA TYR A 10 13.81 0.33 1.00
C TYR A 10 14.54 0.54 2.34
N ASP A 11 15.65 1.28 2.33
CA ASP A 11 16.51 1.46 3.49
C ASP A 11 15.99 2.54 4.44
N GLY A 12 16.28 2.35 5.72
CA GLY A 12 15.95 3.29 6.76
C GLY A 12 14.55 3.13 7.35
N ARG A 13 14.13 4.17 8.07
CA ARG A 13 12.94 4.20 8.91
C ARG A 13 12.07 5.37 8.54
N LEU A 14 10.76 5.18 8.60
CA LEU A 14 9.77 6.21 8.27
C LEU A 14 8.88 6.51 9.47
N ARG A 15 8.79 7.79 9.86
CA ARG A 15 7.84 8.22 10.90
C ARG A 15 6.40 8.03 10.42
N ARG A 16 5.50 7.83 11.38
CA ARG A 16 4.06 7.64 11.14
C ARG A 16 3.44 8.75 10.28
N LEU A 17 3.72 10.02 10.59
CA LEU A 17 3.19 11.16 9.84
C LEU A 17 3.62 11.13 8.37
N ASP A 18 4.92 10.90 8.11
CA ASP A 18 5.43 10.80 6.74
C ASP A 18 4.82 9.63 6.01
N TRP A 19 4.63 8.49 6.68
CA TRP A 19 3.97 7.34 6.07
C TRP A 19 2.54 7.67 5.63
N TRP A 20 1.74 8.33 6.47
CA TRP A 20 0.40 8.79 6.09
C TRP A 20 0.42 9.77 4.93
N LEU A 21 1.21 10.84 5.03
CA LEU A 21 1.27 11.89 4.00
C LEU A 21 1.71 11.33 2.65
N LEU A 22 2.76 10.51 2.63
CA LEU A 22 3.29 9.95 1.38
C LEU A 22 2.38 8.89 0.80
N THR A 23 1.81 7.99 1.63
CA THR A 23 0.88 6.97 1.13
C THR A 23 -0.36 7.62 0.54
N ILE A 24 -0.95 8.62 1.22
CA ILE A 24 -2.09 9.38 0.69
C ILE A 24 -1.72 10.12 -0.59
N ALA A 25 -0.60 10.84 -0.62
CA ALA A 25 -0.17 11.58 -1.80
C ALA A 25 0.06 10.68 -3.02
N VAL A 26 0.72 9.53 -2.82
CA VAL A 26 0.94 8.54 -3.90
C VAL A 26 -0.38 7.94 -4.36
N SER A 27 -1.31 7.62 -3.45
CA SER A 27 -2.65 7.14 -3.80
C SER A 27 -3.48 8.18 -4.58
N VAL A 28 -3.39 9.46 -4.22
CA VAL A 28 -4.05 10.53 -4.98
C VAL A 28 -3.47 10.64 -6.39
N VAL A 29 -2.14 10.62 -6.52
CA VAL A 29 -1.47 10.63 -7.83
C VAL A 29 -1.89 9.42 -8.67
N TYR A 30 -1.98 8.23 -8.05
CA TYR A 30 -2.47 7.03 -8.71
C TYR A 30 -3.88 7.24 -9.29
N VAL A 31 -4.83 7.67 -8.45
CA VAL A 31 -6.21 7.91 -8.86
C VAL A 31 -6.30 8.94 -9.98
N LEU A 32 -5.53 10.03 -9.91
CA LEU A 32 -5.49 11.06 -10.95
C LEU A 32 -4.94 10.51 -12.27
N ILE A 33 -3.81 9.79 -12.23
CA ILE A 33 -3.22 9.18 -13.43
C ILE A 33 -4.24 8.26 -14.08
N VAL A 34 -4.83 7.34 -13.32
CA VAL A 34 -5.80 6.36 -13.82
C VAL A 34 -7.03 7.07 -14.38
N THR A 35 -7.58 8.05 -13.67
CA THR A 35 -8.77 8.80 -14.12
C THR A 35 -8.51 9.53 -15.43
N VAL A 36 -7.40 10.28 -15.53
CA VAL A 36 -7.03 10.99 -16.76
C VAL A 36 -6.82 10.00 -17.88
N LEU A 37 -6.13 8.89 -17.62
CA LEU A 37 -5.88 7.84 -18.59
C LEU A 37 -7.18 7.28 -19.17
N TYR A 38 -8.15 6.94 -18.33
CA TYR A 38 -9.49 6.47 -18.75
C TYR A 38 -10.28 7.54 -19.52
N MET A 39 -10.06 8.83 -19.26
CA MET A 39 -10.72 9.91 -19.99
C MET A 39 -10.11 10.18 -21.38
N VAL A 40 -8.78 10.04 -21.51
CA VAL A 40 -8.04 10.48 -22.72
C VAL A 40 -7.66 9.36 -23.67
N LEU A 41 -7.57 8.10 -23.20
CA LEU A 41 -7.26 6.99 -24.09
C LEU A 41 -8.54 6.42 -24.70
N PRO A 42 -8.73 6.57 -26.02
CA PRO A 42 -9.76 5.79 -26.70
C PRO A 42 -9.46 4.30 -26.51
N ALA A 43 -10.51 3.48 -26.46
CA ALA A 43 -10.42 2.01 -26.30
C ALA A 43 -9.54 1.30 -27.38
N SER A 44 -9.02 2.04 -28.35
CA SER A 44 -8.26 1.58 -29.51
C SER A 44 -6.73 1.81 -29.44
N VAL A 45 -6.16 2.35 -28.35
CA VAL A 45 -4.69 2.56 -28.28
C VAL A 45 -3.97 1.26 -27.90
N GLY A 46 -3.50 0.54 -28.91
CA GLY A 46 -3.01 -0.85 -28.82
C GLY A 46 -1.64 -1.11 -28.18
N PHE A 47 -1.12 -0.23 -27.31
CA PHE A 47 0.13 -0.48 -26.56
C PHE A 47 -0.14 -0.98 -25.13
N LEU A 48 -1.31 -0.64 -24.61
CA LEU A 48 -1.98 -1.32 -23.50
C LEU A 48 -3.20 -1.99 -24.14
N PRO A 49 -3.68 -3.15 -23.67
CA PRO A 49 -5.04 -3.52 -24.03
C PRO A 49 -5.93 -2.35 -23.62
N GLY A 50 -6.48 -1.63 -24.60
CA GLY A 50 -7.29 -0.45 -24.32
C GLY A 50 -8.37 -0.79 -23.31
N PRO A 51 -8.80 0.14 -22.44
CA PRO A 51 -9.80 -0.16 -21.42
C PRO A 51 -11.08 -0.65 -22.09
N LYS A 52 -11.23 -1.97 -22.17
CA LYS A 52 -12.44 -2.65 -22.62
C LYS A 52 -13.21 -2.96 -21.35
N PHE A 53 -14.12 -2.06 -21.00
CA PHE A 53 -15.07 -2.29 -19.92
C PHE A 53 -15.72 -3.66 -20.10
N GLY A 54 -15.59 -4.54 -19.10
CA GLY A 54 -16.16 -5.87 -19.10
C GLY A 54 -15.24 -6.99 -19.59
N ASP A 55 -13.95 -6.72 -19.83
CA ASP A 55 -12.92 -7.75 -20.01
C ASP A 55 -11.98 -7.77 -18.79
N PRO A 56 -12.21 -8.67 -17.82
CA PRO A 56 -11.46 -8.70 -16.56
C PRO A 56 -9.95 -8.90 -16.74
N ILE A 57 -9.52 -9.58 -17.80
CA ILE A 57 -8.10 -9.85 -18.02
C ILE A 57 -7.41 -8.59 -18.53
N ASN A 58 -8.04 -7.87 -19.45
CA ASN A 58 -7.49 -6.62 -19.98
C ASN A 58 -7.47 -5.51 -18.93
N GLU A 59 -8.51 -5.42 -18.10
CA GLU A 59 -8.57 -4.48 -16.97
C GLU A 59 -7.46 -4.77 -15.94
N LEU A 60 -7.26 -6.05 -15.59
CA LEU A 60 -6.16 -6.47 -14.72
C LEU A 60 -4.79 -6.10 -15.30
N LEU A 61 -4.52 -6.47 -16.56
CA LEU A 61 -3.22 -6.25 -17.18
C LEU A 61 -2.90 -4.75 -17.33
N THR A 62 -3.84 -3.96 -17.84
CA THR A 62 -3.66 -2.51 -17.99
C THR A 62 -3.51 -1.84 -16.64
N GLY A 63 -4.37 -2.19 -15.67
CA GLY A 63 -4.29 -1.68 -14.30
C GLY A 63 -2.93 -1.96 -13.64
N MET A 64 -2.40 -3.17 -13.79
CA MET A 64 -1.10 -3.57 -13.25
C MET A 64 0.07 -2.80 -13.86
N VAL A 65 0.07 -2.62 -15.19
CA VAL A 65 1.14 -1.89 -15.86
C VAL A 65 1.20 -0.43 -15.37
N ILE A 66 0.04 0.20 -15.19
CA ILE A 66 -0.04 1.59 -14.70
C ILE A 66 0.34 1.68 -13.22
N HIS A 67 -0.09 0.71 -12.41
CA HIS A 67 0.12 0.75 -10.97
C HIS A 67 1.54 0.31 -10.56
N ALA A 68 2.22 -0.51 -11.35
CA ALA A 68 3.53 -1.08 -10.99
C ALA A 68 4.56 -0.06 -10.46
N PRO A 69 4.75 1.14 -11.05
CA PRO A 69 5.68 2.13 -10.51
C PRO A 69 5.26 2.66 -9.13
N LEU A 70 3.96 2.86 -8.90
CA LEU A 70 3.44 3.35 -7.63
C LEU A 70 3.36 2.24 -6.58
N LEU A 71 3.21 0.98 -7.01
CA LEU A 71 3.27 -0.20 -6.16
C LEU A 71 4.67 -0.37 -5.57
N PHE A 72 5.72 -0.14 -6.37
CA PHE A 72 7.09 -0.10 -5.86
C PHE A 72 7.24 0.92 -4.73
N ILE A 73 6.68 2.13 -4.91
CA ILE A 73 6.72 3.19 -3.90
C ILE A 73 5.95 2.75 -2.65
N HIS A 74 4.75 2.19 -2.78
CA HIS A 74 3.98 1.66 -1.65
C HIS A 74 4.73 0.59 -0.87
N CYS A 75 5.36 -0.36 -1.56
CA CYS A 75 6.21 -1.38 -0.93
C CYS A 75 7.40 -0.75 -0.19
N ALA A 76 8.05 0.25 -0.79
CA ALA A 76 9.15 0.98 -0.15
C ALA A 76 8.69 1.74 1.11
N LEU A 77 7.51 2.37 1.09
CA LEU A 77 6.94 3.06 2.25
C LEU A 77 6.56 2.07 3.36
N ALA A 78 5.90 0.98 3.01
CA ALA A 78 5.51 -0.08 3.94
C ALA A 78 6.73 -0.75 4.58
N ALA A 79 7.78 -1.03 3.81
CA ALA A 79 9.02 -1.60 4.30
C ALA A 79 9.68 -0.71 5.36
N LYS A 80 9.89 0.57 5.06
CA LYS A 80 10.50 1.52 6.01
C LYS A 80 9.64 1.74 7.25
N ARG A 81 8.32 1.64 7.12
CA ARG A 81 7.40 1.72 8.27
C ARG A 81 7.48 0.46 9.15
N ALA A 82 7.64 -0.73 8.56
CA ALA A 82 7.91 -1.96 9.30
C ALA A 82 9.29 -1.95 9.96
N HIS A 83 10.31 -1.44 9.28
CA HIS A 83 11.66 -1.24 9.80
C HIS A 83 11.67 -0.28 11.01
N ASP A 84 10.85 0.77 10.98
CA ASP A 84 10.69 1.68 12.11
C ASP A 84 10.11 0.99 13.36
N ARG A 85 9.49 -0.18 13.21
CA ARG A 85 9.01 -1.05 14.29
C ARG A 85 9.96 -2.19 14.63
N ASP A 86 11.17 -2.16 14.08
CA ASP A 86 12.18 -3.22 14.16
C ASP A 86 11.68 -4.60 13.66
N LYS A 87 10.79 -4.59 12.65
CA LYS A 87 10.25 -5.80 12.03
C LYS A 87 10.80 -5.99 10.61
N SER A 88 10.80 -7.23 10.13
CA SER A 88 11.09 -7.52 8.73
C SER A 88 9.97 -7.00 7.82
N ALA A 89 10.32 -6.49 6.64
CA ALA A 89 9.35 -5.96 5.68
C ALA A 89 8.61 -7.03 4.87
N ARG A 90 9.04 -8.30 4.91
CA ARG A 90 8.57 -9.36 3.99
C ARG A 90 7.05 -9.54 4.03
N LEU A 91 6.48 -9.67 5.23
CA LEU A 91 5.05 -9.86 5.39
C LEU A 91 4.27 -8.65 4.87
N VAL A 92 4.68 -7.43 5.24
CA VAL A 92 3.94 -6.23 4.81
C VAL A 92 4.05 -5.99 3.31
N ILE A 93 5.18 -6.31 2.69
CA ILE A 93 5.33 -6.27 1.23
C ILE A 93 4.41 -7.30 0.57
N LEU A 94 4.44 -8.55 1.04
CA LEU A 94 3.56 -9.61 0.53
C LEU A 94 2.08 -9.20 0.63
N LEU A 95 1.67 -8.66 1.77
CA LEU A 95 0.29 -8.23 1.97
C LEU A 95 -0.06 -7.03 1.08
N VAL A 96 0.82 -6.03 0.93
CA VAL A 96 0.59 -4.89 0.02
C VAL A 96 0.40 -5.38 -1.43
N LEU A 97 1.24 -6.32 -1.88
CA LEU A 97 1.11 -6.92 -3.21
C LEU A 97 -0.19 -7.70 -3.34
N ALA A 98 -0.52 -8.55 -2.36
CA ALA A 98 -1.72 -9.37 -2.35
C ALA A 98 -3.01 -8.53 -2.35
N THR A 99 -3.07 -7.50 -1.50
CA THR A 99 -4.24 -6.61 -1.43
C THR A 99 -4.40 -5.75 -2.67
N THR A 100 -3.27 -5.33 -3.27
CA THR A 100 -3.28 -4.63 -4.55
C THR A 100 -3.74 -5.55 -5.67
N PHE A 101 -3.29 -6.80 -5.72
CA PHE A 101 -3.74 -7.76 -6.74
C PHE A 101 -5.23 -8.07 -6.60
N ALA A 102 -5.69 -8.25 -5.36
CA ALA A 102 -7.10 -8.49 -5.08
C ALA A 102 -8.02 -7.33 -5.51
N SER A 103 -7.53 -6.09 -5.56
CA SER A 103 -8.34 -4.93 -6.01
C SER A 103 -8.56 -4.85 -7.52
N TYR A 104 -7.98 -5.76 -8.29
CA TYR A 104 -8.25 -5.91 -9.73
C TYR A 104 -9.07 -7.17 -10.03
N LEU A 105 -9.50 -7.90 -9.00
CA LEU A 105 -10.51 -8.94 -9.18
C LEU A 105 -11.87 -8.25 -9.45
N PRO A 106 -12.75 -8.85 -10.27
CA PRO A 106 -14.02 -8.24 -10.64
C PRO A 106 -14.84 -7.70 -9.45
N ASP A 107 -15.15 -6.39 -9.48
CA ASP A 107 -15.77 -5.63 -8.39
C ASP A 107 -17.24 -5.99 -8.11
N ASP A 108 -17.91 -6.66 -9.04
CA ASP A 108 -19.24 -7.23 -8.84
C ASP A 108 -19.22 -8.46 -7.92
N GLY A 109 -18.03 -8.97 -7.61
CA GLY A 109 -17.77 -10.20 -6.89
C GLY A 109 -18.45 -10.26 -5.53
N PHE A 110 -18.05 -9.47 -4.54
CA PHE A 110 -18.36 -9.83 -3.14
C PHE A 110 -19.86 -9.92 -2.82
N ALA A 111 -20.66 -8.93 -3.23
CA ALA A 111 -22.11 -8.94 -3.00
C ALA A 111 -22.84 -9.96 -3.90
N SER A 112 -22.39 -10.15 -5.14
CA SER A 112 -23.00 -11.11 -6.06
C SER A 112 -22.65 -12.56 -5.69
N LEU A 113 -21.42 -12.81 -5.27
CA LEU A 113 -20.94 -14.07 -4.72
C LEU A 113 -21.65 -14.42 -3.41
N GLY A 114 -21.96 -13.42 -2.58
CA GLY A 114 -22.82 -13.59 -1.40
C GLY A 114 -24.19 -14.14 -1.79
N ARG A 115 -24.88 -13.48 -2.72
CA ARG A 115 -26.19 -13.94 -3.23
C ARG A 115 -26.13 -15.33 -3.85
N LEU A 116 -25.06 -15.66 -4.57
CA LEU A 116 -24.88 -16.98 -5.17
C LEU A 116 -24.64 -18.05 -4.10
N ALA A 117 -23.82 -17.76 -3.09
CA ALA A 117 -23.61 -18.64 -1.94
C ALA A 117 -24.93 -18.90 -1.18
N ASP A 118 -25.75 -17.86 -0.98
CA ASP A 118 -27.08 -17.96 -0.36
C ASP A 118 -28.04 -18.84 -1.18
N GLN A 119 -27.89 -18.86 -2.51
CA GLN A 119 -28.64 -19.74 -3.43
C GLN A 119 -28.09 -21.18 -3.46
N GLY A 120 -27.12 -21.51 -2.62
CA GLY A 120 -26.53 -22.85 -2.53
C GLY A 120 -25.35 -23.09 -3.49
N ALA A 121 -24.82 -22.05 -4.14
CA ALA A 121 -23.66 -22.18 -5.02
C ALA A 121 -22.37 -22.42 -4.20
N ILE A 122 -22.01 -23.70 -4.00
CA ILE A 122 -20.87 -24.07 -3.17
C ILE A 122 -19.53 -23.48 -3.65
N TRP A 123 -19.41 -23.24 -4.96
CA TRP A 123 -18.22 -22.68 -5.59
C TRP A 123 -17.97 -21.20 -5.25
N ALA A 124 -18.98 -20.47 -4.73
CA ALA A 124 -18.83 -19.07 -4.35
C ALA A 124 -18.13 -18.89 -2.99
N TRP A 125 -18.21 -19.89 -2.10
CA TRP A 125 -17.64 -19.82 -0.75
C TRP A 125 -16.12 -19.57 -0.70
N PRO A 126 -15.29 -20.25 -1.52
CA PRO A 126 -13.85 -19.96 -1.56
C PRO A 126 -13.53 -18.51 -1.95
N LEU A 127 -14.32 -17.91 -2.87
CA LEU A 127 -14.13 -16.52 -3.29
C LEU A 127 -14.56 -15.53 -2.20
N LEU A 128 -15.63 -15.82 -1.47
CA LEU A 128 -16.03 -15.05 -0.29
C LEU A 128 -14.95 -15.11 0.80
N LEU A 129 -14.38 -16.28 1.06
CA LEU A 129 -13.28 -16.44 1.99
C LEU A 129 -12.05 -15.62 1.54
N ALA A 130 -11.70 -15.66 0.26
CA ALA A 130 -10.62 -14.85 -0.29
C ALA A 130 -10.86 -13.34 -0.09
N GLY A 131 -12.10 -12.88 -0.31
CA GLY A 131 -12.50 -11.49 -0.03
C GLY A 131 -12.38 -11.12 1.46
N ALA A 132 -12.85 -12.00 2.35
CA ALA A 132 -12.73 -11.78 3.79
C ALA A 132 -11.25 -11.73 4.25
N LEU A 133 -10.40 -12.61 3.71
CA LEU A 133 -8.95 -12.60 3.96
C LEU A 133 -8.30 -11.32 3.44
N ASN A 134 -8.72 -10.82 2.28
CA ASN A 134 -8.24 -9.55 1.74
C ASN A 134 -8.58 -8.37 2.64
N ILE A 135 -9.81 -8.33 3.19
CA ILE A 135 -10.23 -7.32 4.16
C ILE A 135 -9.39 -7.43 5.44
N ALA A 136 -9.19 -8.64 5.97
CA ALA A 136 -8.36 -8.85 7.16
C ALA A 136 -6.91 -8.42 6.93
N ALA A 137 -6.32 -8.71 5.77
CA ALA A 137 -4.98 -8.26 5.39
C ALA A 137 -4.90 -6.72 5.31
N SER A 138 -5.91 -6.09 4.72
CA SER A 138 -6.00 -4.62 4.61
C SER A 138 -6.09 -3.96 5.98
N LEU A 139 -6.91 -4.50 6.89
CA LEU A 139 -7.01 -4.02 8.27
C LEU A 139 -5.69 -4.21 9.04
N TYR A 140 -5.04 -5.36 8.87
CA TYR A 140 -3.73 -5.61 9.46
C TYR A 140 -2.70 -4.57 9.00
N LEU A 141 -2.62 -4.28 7.69
CA LEU A 141 -1.73 -3.26 7.14
C LEU A 141 -2.05 -1.87 7.70
N LEU A 142 -3.32 -1.47 7.69
CA LEU A 142 -3.79 -0.20 8.20
C LEU A 142 -3.40 0.01 9.67
N ILE A 143 -3.66 -0.99 10.52
CA ILE A 143 -3.34 -0.91 11.95
C ILE A 143 -1.83 -0.92 12.17
N THR A 144 -1.13 -1.86 11.55
CA THR A 144 0.30 -2.08 11.79
C THR A 144 1.17 -0.93 11.28
N LEU A 145 0.83 -0.40 10.11
CA LEU A 145 1.60 0.66 9.48
C LEU A 145 1.08 2.06 9.88
N GLY A 146 -0.23 2.23 10.00
CA GLY A 146 -0.87 3.54 10.22
C GLY A 146 -1.00 3.96 11.69
N PHE A 147 -1.29 3.03 12.60
CA PHE A 147 -1.67 3.40 13.98
C PHE A 147 -0.69 2.96 15.07
N GLN A 148 0.10 1.92 14.84
CA GLN A 148 1.08 1.49 15.83
C GLN A 148 2.30 2.43 15.86
N ASP A 149 2.97 2.55 17.01
CA ASP A 149 4.18 3.36 17.17
C ASP A 149 5.45 2.68 16.64
N GLY A 150 6.45 3.49 16.31
CA GLY A 150 7.81 3.04 16.02
C GLY A 150 8.61 2.73 17.29
N THR A 151 9.73 2.02 17.15
CA THR A 151 10.66 1.76 18.25
C THR A 151 11.39 3.05 18.67
N PRO A 152 11.40 3.42 19.97
CA PRO A 152 12.22 4.52 20.47
C PRO A 152 13.72 4.26 20.23
N GLY A 153 14.50 5.31 20.04
CA GLY A 153 15.95 5.21 19.83
C GLY A 153 16.35 4.54 18.51
N PRO A 154 17.65 4.27 18.31
CA PRO A 154 18.16 3.56 17.13
C PRO A 154 17.73 2.08 17.13
N ASN A 155 17.57 1.50 15.93
CA ASN A 155 17.39 0.05 15.74
C ASN A 155 18.29 -0.44 14.58
N ARG A 156 18.21 -1.73 14.22
CA ARG A 156 19.07 -2.32 13.16
C ARG A 156 18.90 -1.71 11.76
N PHE A 157 17.85 -0.92 11.54
CA PHE A 157 17.57 -0.22 10.29
C PHE A 157 17.97 1.27 10.35
N GLY A 158 18.59 1.71 11.45
CA GLY A 158 19.15 3.05 11.58
C GLY A 158 18.56 3.88 12.73
N PRO A 159 18.92 5.18 12.78
CA PRO A 159 18.51 6.09 13.85
C PRO A 159 17.00 6.34 13.84
N SER A 160 16.46 6.75 15.00
CA SER A 160 15.04 7.12 15.11
C SER A 160 14.70 8.30 14.20
N PRO A 161 13.61 8.21 13.41
CA PRO A 161 13.10 9.35 12.64
C PRO A 161 12.71 10.55 13.51
N LYS A 162 12.33 10.29 14.78
CA LYS A 162 11.92 11.32 15.75
C LYS A 162 13.11 12.05 16.37
N ALA A 163 14.28 11.40 16.45
CA ALA A 163 15.47 11.99 17.07
C ALA A 163 16.08 13.11 16.22
N ALA A 164 15.87 13.10 14.90
CA ALA A 164 16.28 14.19 14.01
C ALA A 164 15.48 15.50 14.24
N GLU A 165 14.36 15.45 14.95
CA GLU A 165 13.49 16.61 15.23
C GLU A 165 13.58 17.11 16.68
N GLN A 166 14.27 16.41 17.59
CA GLN A 166 14.55 16.96 18.91
C GLN A 166 15.76 17.88 18.79
N PRO A 167 15.62 19.22 18.92
CA PRO A 167 16.78 20.03 19.26
C PRO A 167 17.34 19.43 20.54
N ALA A 168 18.67 19.34 20.65
CA ALA A 168 19.34 18.89 21.86
C ALA A 168 18.66 19.56 23.05
N PHE A 169 17.89 18.80 23.83
CA PHE A 169 17.38 19.27 25.09
C PHE A 169 18.62 19.36 25.96
N SER A 170 19.26 20.53 25.96
CA SER A 170 20.26 20.87 26.95
C SER A 170 19.55 20.74 28.28
N GLU A 171 19.88 19.70 29.04
CA GLU A 171 19.42 19.59 30.41
C GLU A 171 19.80 20.89 31.14
N PRO A 172 18.83 21.65 31.67
CA PRO A 172 19.14 22.78 32.50
C PRO A 172 19.49 22.24 33.88
N GLY A 173 20.79 22.08 34.17
CA GLY A 173 21.20 21.99 35.58
C GLY A 173 22.43 21.18 35.98
N GLU A 174 23.44 20.99 35.13
CA GLU A 174 24.76 20.61 35.65
C GLU A 174 25.77 21.73 35.40
N THR A 175 25.98 22.54 36.43
CA THR A 175 27.25 23.23 36.66
C THR A 175 27.74 22.89 38.08
N PRO A 176 29.07 22.71 38.24
CA PRO A 176 29.72 22.11 39.41
C PRO A 176 29.64 22.91 40.71
#